data_AF-A0A8J6KUB3-F1
#
_entry.id   AF-A0A8J6KUB3-F1
#
_cell.length_a   1.000
_cell.length_b   1.000
_cell.length_c   1.000
_cell.angle_alpha   90.00
_cell.angle_beta   90.00
_cell.angle_gamma   90.00
#
_symmetry.space_group_name_H-M   'P 1'
#
loop_
_entity.id
_entity.type
_entity.pdbx_description
1 polymer ?
#
loop_
_entity_poly.entity_id
_entity_poly.type
_entity_poly.pdbx_seq_one_letter_code
_entity_poly.pdbx_strand_id
1 'polypeptide(L)'
;MGRGKKGDQQPLKLRDLCLSLSSVLTGRTKISAKALISLGPRVCADGHGAVAGFGYCVPAVPGGFLELKSMIEEVTGKDPIMNYGFYGCYCGWGGKGTPKDGTDRCCWVHDRCYGELEEKGCGIRTQAYDYRVKRGQVICEYGSFCSTRLCACDRMLVYCLRRNLWSYNPYYQYYPNFLC
;
A
#
# COMPACT_ATOMS: atom_id res chain seq x y z
N MET A 1 57.42 31.01 29.38
CA MET A 1 57.22 32.16 28.46
C MET A 1 57.13 31.66 27.03
N GLY A 2 56.14 32.12 26.25
CA GLY A 2 56.06 31.84 24.81
C GLY A 2 54.62 31.80 24.29
N ARG A 3 54.01 32.98 24.13
CA ARG A 3 52.69 33.17 23.52
C ARG A 3 52.76 32.85 22.01
N GLY A 4 51.79 32.10 21.48
CA GLY A 4 51.58 31.87 20.05
C GLY A 4 50.09 32.04 19.71
N LYS A 5 49.80 32.75 18.62
CA LYS A 5 48.63 33.62 18.41
C LYS A 5 47.32 32.91 18.05
N LYS A 6 46.19 33.51 18.49
CA LYS A 6 44.86 33.37 17.87
C LYS A 6 44.91 33.94 16.44
N GLY A 7 44.38 33.19 15.49
CA GLY A 7 43.95 33.66 14.17
C GLY A 7 42.54 33.12 13.92
N ASP A 8 41.60 34.05 13.84
CA ASP A 8 40.17 33.87 13.60
C ASP A 8 39.93 33.95 12.09
N GLN A 9 39.18 33.02 11.47
CA GLN A 9 38.21 33.31 10.41
C GLN A 9 37.47 32.04 9.96
N GLN A 10 36.15 32.18 9.88
CA GLN A 10 35.08 31.25 9.54
C GLN A 10 34.92 31.07 7.99
N PRO A 11 33.87 30.41 7.49
CA PRO A 11 33.85 29.13 6.78
C PRO A 11 33.81 29.23 5.24
N LEU A 12 34.43 28.31 4.51
CA LEU A 12 34.24 28.21 3.04
C LEU A 12 33.15 27.20 2.65
N LYS A 13 31.96 27.78 2.44
CA LYS A 13 31.00 27.59 1.34
C LYS A 13 30.51 26.17 0.95
N LEU A 14 29.26 25.98 1.34
CA LEU A 14 28.20 25.07 0.87
C LEU A 14 27.93 25.11 -0.66
N ARG A 15 28.93 24.89 -1.53
CA ARG A 15 28.76 24.83 -3.01
C ARG A 15 29.28 23.55 -3.67
N ASP A 16 29.96 22.67 -2.94
CA ASP A 16 30.55 21.46 -3.52
C ASP A 16 29.65 20.21 -3.48
N LEU A 17 28.40 20.31 -3.00
CA LEU A 17 27.46 19.18 -2.99
C LEU A 17 26.47 19.17 -4.17
N CYS A 18 26.48 20.19 -5.05
CA CYS A 18 25.44 20.36 -6.08
C CYS A 18 25.86 19.95 -7.51
N LEU A 19 27.06 19.40 -7.71
CA LEU A 19 27.59 19.09 -9.05
C LEU A 19 27.56 17.60 -9.46
N SER A 20 26.81 16.74 -8.76
CA SER A 20 26.59 15.34 -9.20
C SER A 20 25.20 15.06 -9.80
N LEU A 21 24.35 16.08 -9.99
CA LEU A 21 22.96 15.89 -10.41
C LEU A 21 22.62 16.26 -11.87
N SER A 22 23.60 16.52 -12.73
CA SER A 22 23.32 17.06 -14.09
C SER A 22 23.65 16.17 -15.28
N SER A 23 24.01 14.88 -15.10
CA SER A 23 24.54 14.06 -16.22
C SER A 23 23.72 12.84 -16.63
N VAL A 24 22.50 12.63 -16.14
CA VAL A 24 21.65 11.50 -16.59
C VAL A 24 20.25 12.00 -17.00
N LEU A 25 20.21 12.96 -17.92
CA LEU A 25 18.96 13.50 -18.51
C LEU A 25 18.99 13.55 -20.04
N THR A 26 19.65 12.62 -20.71
CA THR A 26 19.54 12.48 -22.17
C THR A 26 19.65 11.01 -22.61
N GLY A 27 18.52 10.30 -22.64
CA GLY A 27 18.44 8.95 -23.21
C GLY A 27 17.05 8.34 -23.07
N ARG A 28 16.22 8.46 -24.12
CA ARG A 28 14.90 7.84 -24.21
C ARG A 28 15.02 6.32 -24.38
N THR A 29 14.87 5.57 -23.30
CA THR A 29 14.41 4.17 -23.32
C THR A 29 13.33 4.01 -22.25
N LYS A 30 12.12 3.60 -22.66
CA LYS A 30 11.04 3.26 -21.72
C LYS A 30 11.41 1.95 -21.04
N ILE A 31 12.13 2.02 -19.93
CA ILE A 31 12.31 0.87 -19.05
C ILE A 31 10.99 0.72 -18.29
N SER A 32 10.25 -0.34 -18.63
CA SER A 32 9.10 -0.78 -17.84
C SER A 32 9.56 -1.03 -16.41
N ALA A 33 8.82 -0.51 -15.42
CA ALA A 33 9.07 -0.70 -13.98
C ALA A 33 8.99 -2.18 -13.52
N LYS A 34 8.97 -3.14 -14.45
CA LYS A 34 9.02 -4.58 -14.22
C LYS A 34 10.43 -5.16 -14.09
N ALA A 35 11.47 -4.34 -14.15
CA ALA A 35 12.87 -4.79 -14.20
C ALA A 35 13.74 -4.42 -12.97
N LEU A 36 13.15 -4.28 -11.78
CA LEU A 36 13.90 -4.14 -10.51
C LEU A 36 13.48 -5.12 -9.41
N ILE A 37 12.92 -6.30 -9.75
CA ILE A 37 12.58 -7.36 -8.78
C ILE A 37 13.32 -8.68 -9.08
N SER A 38 14.56 -8.64 -9.57
CA SER A 38 15.38 -9.86 -9.74
C SER A 38 16.61 -9.94 -8.83
N LEU A 39 16.69 -9.09 -7.80
CA LEU A 39 17.65 -9.27 -6.71
C LEU A 39 16.86 -9.35 -5.41
N GLY A 40 16.30 -10.53 -5.16
CA GLY A 40 15.72 -10.83 -3.85
C GLY A 40 16.79 -10.73 -2.76
N PRO A 41 16.47 -10.20 -1.56
CA PRO A 41 17.31 -10.43 -0.41
C PRO A 41 17.18 -11.88 0.01
N ARG A 42 18.34 -12.52 0.16
CA ARG A 42 18.51 -13.81 0.81
C ARG A 42 17.94 -13.72 2.22
N VAL A 43 17.34 -14.82 2.67
CA VAL A 43 17.06 -15.09 4.09
C VAL A 43 18.35 -14.85 4.88
N CYS A 44 18.35 -13.87 5.79
CA CYS A 44 19.40 -13.76 6.81
C CYS A 44 18.95 -14.56 8.03
N ALA A 45 19.43 -15.80 8.14
CA ALA A 45 19.49 -16.52 9.39
C ALA A 45 20.89 -16.29 9.96
N ASP A 46 21.04 -15.41 10.94
CA ASP A 46 22.33 -15.17 11.57
C ASP A 46 22.34 -15.81 12.96
N GLY A 47 22.85 -17.06 12.99
CA GLY A 47 23.55 -17.57 14.15
C GLY A 47 24.94 -16.93 14.21
N HIS A 48 25.23 -16.29 15.36
CA HIS A 48 26.49 -15.66 15.81
C HIS A 48 26.54 -14.12 15.80
N GLY A 49 26.76 -13.59 17.00
CA GLY A 49 27.62 -12.43 17.24
C GLY A 49 26.95 -11.07 17.19
N ALA A 50 26.79 -10.44 18.35
CA ALA A 50 26.24 -9.10 18.50
C ALA A 50 27.11 -8.04 17.77
N VAL A 51 26.60 -7.49 16.67
CA VAL A 51 27.03 -6.21 16.12
C VAL A 51 25.90 -5.20 16.31
N ALA A 52 26.14 -4.18 17.14
CA ALA A 52 25.23 -3.08 17.36
C ALA A 52 25.29 -2.10 16.18
N GLY A 53 24.68 -2.50 15.06
CA GLY A 53 24.38 -1.60 13.95
C GLY A 53 22.97 -1.05 14.12
N PHE A 54 22.79 0.25 13.92
CA PHE A 54 21.45 0.87 13.74
C PHE A 54 20.85 0.40 12.41
N GLY A 55 20.50 -0.88 12.33
CA GLY A 55 19.59 -1.39 11.33
C GLY A 55 18.21 -0.85 11.68
N TYR A 56 17.69 0.05 10.86
CA TYR A 56 16.26 0.34 10.88
C TYR A 56 15.55 -0.95 10.50
N CYS A 57 15.11 -1.70 11.50
CA CYS A 57 14.09 -2.71 11.32
C CYS A 57 12.84 -1.94 10.90
N VAL A 58 12.58 -1.87 9.59
CA VAL A 58 11.30 -1.34 9.10
C VAL A 58 10.26 -2.32 9.65
N PRO A 59 9.36 -1.90 10.54
CA PRO A 59 8.31 -2.78 11.01
C PRO A 59 7.56 -3.28 9.77
N ALA A 60 7.37 -4.60 9.68
CA ALA A 60 6.56 -5.20 8.62
C ALA A 60 5.23 -4.45 8.57
N VAL A 61 5.02 -3.69 7.50
CA VAL A 61 3.79 -2.90 7.37
C VAL A 61 2.67 -3.91 7.19
N PRO A 62 1.62 -3.87 8.02
CA PRO A 62 0.56 -4.87 8.03
C PRO A 62 -0.05 -5.09 6.63
N GLY A 63 0.02 -6.34 6.14
CA GLY A 63 -0.18 -6.71 4.73
C GLY A 63 -1.62 -7.07 4.32
N GLY A 64 -2.63 -6.63 5.06
CA GLY A 64 -4.01 -6.77 4.55
C GLY A 64 -4.35 -5.60 3.62
N PHE A 65 -4.03 -4.41 4.09
CA PHE A 65 -4.49 -3.16 3.50
C PHE A 65 -3.66 -2.70 2.29
N LEU A 66 -2.35 -2.96 2.29
CA LEU A 66 -1.49 -2.54 1.16
C LEU A 66 -1.81 -3.37 -0.09
N GLU A 67 -2.12 -4.64 0.10
CA GLU A 67 -2.43 -5.63 -0.90
C GLU A 67 -3.79 -5.32 -1.53
N LEU A 68 -4.79 -4.98 -0.71
CA LEU A 68 -6.07 -4.50 -1.22
C LEU A 68 -5.91 -3.22 -2.06
N LYS A 69 -5.11 -2.24 -1.58
CA LYS A 69 -4.84 -1.01 -2.35
C LYS A 69 -4.23 -1.31 -3.72
N SER A 70 -3.16 -2.09 -3.74
CA SER A 70 -2.48 -2.47 -4.98
C SER A 70 -3.43 -3.21 -5.91
N MET A 71 -4.25 -4.12 -5.37
CA MET A 71 -5.22 -4.89 -6.16
C MET A 71 -6.32 -4.00 -6.78
N ILE A 72 -6.85 -3.02 -6.02
CA ILE A 72 -7.81 -2.05 -6.56
C ILE A 72 -7.18 -1.23 -7.68
N GLU A 73 -5.98 -0.69 -7.46
CA GLU A 73 -5.28 0.15 -8.44
C GLU A 73 -5.00 -0.62 -9.73
N GLU A 74 -4.46 -1.84 -9.63
CA GLU A 74 -4.14 -2.70 -10.77
C GLU A 74 -5.36 -3.09 -11.61
N VAL A 75 -6.52 -3.33 -10.98
CA VAL A 75 -7.72 -3.87 -11.66
C VAL A 75 -8.69 -2.78 -12.10
N THR A 76 -8.80 -1.69 -11.34
CA THR A 76 -9.76 -0.61 -11.60
C THR A 76 -9.11 0.63 -12.21
N GLY A 77 -7.79 0.81 -12.07
CA GLY A 77 -7.06 1.99 -12.50
C GLY A 77 -7.37 3.25 -11.68
N LYS A 78 -8.02 3.12 -10.52
CA LYS A 78 -8.35 4.22 -9.61
C LYS A 78 -7.45 4.21 -8.39
N ASP A 79 -7.11 5.40 -7.90
CA ASP A 79 -6.44 5.55 -6.61
C ASP A 79 -7.36 5.05 -5.49
N PRO A 80 -6.98 4.00 -4.74
CA PRO A 80 -7.87 3.34 -3.78
C PRO A 80 -8.21 4.23 -2.58
N ILE A 81 -7.26 5.05 -2.12
CA ILE A 81 -7.44 5.91 -0.95
C ILE A 81 -8.41 7.04 -1.29
N MET A 82 -8.17 7.71 -2.40
CA MET A 82 -8.93 8.88 -2.82
C MET A 82 -10.30 8.49 -3.32
N ASN A 83 -10.44 7.42 -4.12
CA ASN A 83 -11.71 7.08 -4.76
C ASN A 83 -12.62 6.20 -3.90
N TYR A 84 -12.07 5.38 -3.00
CA TYR A 84 -12.86 4.40 -2.25
C TYR A 84 -12.66 4.45 -0.74
N GLY A 85 -11.66 5.16 -0.22
CA GLY A 85 -11.36 5.16 1.22
C GLY A 85 -12.43 5.79 2.11
N PHE A 86 -13.29 6.64 1.54
CA PHE A 86 -14.37 7.35 2.24
C PHE A 86 -15.65 7.42 1.38
N TYR A 87 -15.85 6.40 0.53
CA TYR A 87 -16.94 6.40 -0.44
C TYR A 87 -18.24 5.89 0.19
N GLY A 88 -19.30 6.69 0.08
CA GLY A 88 -20.63 6.30 0.54
C GLY A 88 -20.69 6.07 2.05
N CYS A 89 -21.39 5.02 2.47
CA CYS A 89 -21.63 4.70 3.88
C CYS A 89 -20.82 3.53 4.41
N TYR A 90 -20.22 2.72 3.53
CA TYR A 90 -19.53 1.48 3.88
C TYR A 90 -18.09 1.42 3.40
N CYS A 91 -17.70 2.14 2.34
CA CYS A 91 -16.31 2.10 1.91
C CYS A 91 -15.44 2.94 2.86
N GLY A 92 -14.63 2.27 3.69
CA GLY A 92 -13.72 2.91 4.62
C GLY A 92 -13.73 2.23 5.99
N TRP A 93 -13.83 3.04 7.05
CA TRP A 93 -13.87 2.54 8.42
C TRP A 93 -15.30 2.45 8.94
N GLY A 94 -15.73 1.23 9.25
CA GLY A 94 -17.08 0.93 9.73
C GLY A 94 -18.12 1.06 8.63
N GLY A 95 -19.39 1.07 9.02
CA GLY A 95 -20.48 1.31 8.09
C GLY A 95 -21.85 1.13 8.73
N LYS A 96 -22.82 1.94 8.29
CA LYS A 96 -24.21 1.89 8.78
C LYS A 96 -25.18 2.42 7.74
N GLY A 97 -26.47 2.19 7.97
CA GLY A 97 -27.53 2.72 7.12
C GLY A 97 -27.72 1.90 5.85
N THR A 98 -28.02 2.58 4.75
CA THR A 98 -28.29 1.93 3.44
C THR A 98 -27.18 2.30 2.45
N PRO A 99 -26.61 1.33 1.71
CA PRO A 99 -25.63 1.61 0.67
C PRO A 99 -26.16 2.60 -0.38
N LYS A 100 -25.36 3.60 -0.74
CA LYS A 100 -25.78 4.71 -1.61
C LYS A 100 -25.90 4.31 -3.08
N ASP A 101 -25.05 3.39 -3.53
CA ASP A 101 -25.05 2.89 -4.90
C ASP A 101 -24.40 1.50 -5.01
N GLY A 102 -24.16 1.05 -6.24
CA GLY A 102 -23.52 -0.23 -6.52
C GLY A 102 -22.09 -0.32 -5.99
N THR A 103 -21.33 0.77 -5.97
CA THR A 103 -19.97 0.84 -5.42
C THR A 103 -19.99 0.67 -3.91
N ASP A 104 -20.85 1.43 -3.22
CA ASP A 104 -21.01 1.36 -1.77
C ASP A 104 -21.53 -0.01 -1.31
N ARG A 105 -22.40 -0.63 -2.11
CA ARG A 105 -22.86 -2.01 -1.87
C ARG A 105 -21.73 -3.03 -1.95
N CYS A 106 -20.71 -2.82 -2.80
CA CYS A 106 -19.53 -3.69 -2.82
C CYS A 106 -18.80 -3.68 -1.47
N CYS A 107 -18.65 -2.49 -0.89
CA CYS A 107 -18.01 -2.31 0.41
C CYS A 107 -18.84 -2.91 1.54
N TRP A 108 -20.16 -2.76 1.51
CA TRP A 108 -21.04 -3.43 2.49
C TRP A 108 -20.88 -4.96 2.49
N VAL A 109 -20.77 -5.58 1.31
CA VAL A 109 -20.51 -7.03 1.20
C VAL A 109 -19.09 -7.38 1.67
N HIS A 110 -18.12 -6.52 1.40
CA HIS A 110 -16.73 -6.69 1.82
C HIS A 110 -16.58 -6.63 3.34
N ASP A 111 -17.21 -5.66 4.00
CA ASP A 111 -17.26 -5.54 5.46
C ASP A 111 -17.84 -6.79 6.11
N ARG A 112 -18.90 -7.36 5.53
CA ARG A 112 -19.45 -8.64 6.00
C ARG A 112 -18.44 -9.79 5.86
N CYS A 113 -17.74 -9.85 4.73
CA CYS A 113 -16.69 -10.86 4.52
C CYS A 113 -15.58 -10.74 5.57
N TYR A 114 -15.19 -9.50 5.88
CA TYR A 114 -14.22 -9.18 6.92
C TYR A 114 -14.72 -9.57 8.32
N GLY A 115 -15.96 -9.27 8.67
CA GLY A 115 -16.56 -9.69 9.94
C GLY A 115 -16.54 -11.22 10.12
N GLU A 116 -16.89 -11.98 9.08
CA GLU A 116 -16.82 -13.44 9.11
C GLU A 116 -15.39 -13.99 9.26
N LEU A 117 -14.35 -13.19 8.98
CA LEU A 117 -12.95 -13.54 9.19
C LEU A 117 -12.46 -13.12 10.57
N GLU A 118 -12.87 -11.96 11.07
CA GLU A 118 -12.59 -11.51 12.43
C GLU A 118 -13.17 -12.47 13.47
N GLU A 119 -14.40 -12.97 13.26
CA GLU A 119 -15.02 -14.02 14.09
C GLU A 119 -14.18 -15.31 14.15
N LYS A 120 -13.38 -15.58 13.11
CA LYS A 120 -12.47 -16.72 13.02
C LYS A 120 -11.05 -16.40 13.52
N GLY A 121 -10.84 -15.21 14.09
CA GLY A 121 -9.55 -14.77 14.63
C GLY A 121 -8.55 -14.29 13.57
N CYS A 122 -9.00 -13.99 12.35
CA CYS A 122 -8.12 -13.46 11.31
C CYS A 122 -7.91 -11.96 11.46
N GLY A 123 -6.67 -11.50 11.33
CA GLY A 123 -6.35 -10.08 11.34
C GLY A 123 -6.59 -9.41 9.99
N ILE A 124 -7.83 -9.00 9.68
CA ILE A 124 -8.20 -8.41 8.37
C ILE A 124 -7.36 -7.19 7.93
N ARG A 125 -6.76 -6.47 8.88
CA ARG A 125 -5.89 -5.31 8.60
C ARG A 125 -4.41 -5.65 8.56
N THR A 126 -4.00 -6.68 9.28
CA THR A 126 -2.59 -7.01 9.55
C THR A 126 -2.09 -8.23 8.81
N GLN A 127 -3.00 -9.13 8.41
CA GLN A 127 -2.71 -10.37 7.73
C GLN A 127 -2.23 -10.10 6.30
N ALA A 128 -0.96 -10.36 6.05
CA ALA A 128 -0.39 -10.42 4.70
C ALA A 128 -0.97 -11.58 3.88
N TYR A 129 -1.09 -11.38 2.57
CA TYR A 129 -1.41 -12.43 1.61
C TYR A 129 -0.75 -12.17 0.25
N ASP A 130 -0.44 -13.24 -0.48
CA ASP A 130 0.14 -13.15 -1.81
C ASP A 130 -0.94 -13.30 -2.90
N TYR A 131 -0.83 -12.49 -3.95
CA TYR A 131 -1.68 -12.58 -5.14
C TYR A 131 -0.91 -12.21 -6.40
N ARG A 132 -1.46 -12.58 -7.55
CA ARG A 132 -0.95 -12.20 -8.87
C ARG A 132 -2.07 -11.84 -9.83
N VAL A 133 -1.86 -10.81 -10.63
CA VAL A 133 -2.82 -10.40 -11.68
C VAL A 133 -2.33 -10.89 -13.04
N LYS A 134 -3.14 -11.71 -13.71
CA LYS A 134 -2.89 -12.19 -15.07
C LYS A 134 -4.07 -11.84 -15.96
N ARG A 135 -3.84 -11.07 -17.04
CA ARG A 135 -4.87 -10.66 -18.00
C ARG A 135 -6.11 -10.03 -17.34
N GLY A 136 -5.88 -9.20 -16.32
CA GLY A 136 -6.95 -8.54 -15.55
C GLY A 136 -7.73 -9.46 -14.62
N GLN A 137 -7.23 -10.67 -14.34
CA GLN A 137 -7.77 -11.58 -13.34
C GLN A 137 -6.81 -11.71 -12.17
N VAL A 138 -7.33 -11.50 -10.96
CA VAL A 138 -6.66 -11.73 -9.68
C VAL A 138 -6.69 -13.23 -9.35
N ILE A 139 -5.51 -13.78 -9.11
CA ILE A 139 -5.27 -15.14 -8.64
C ILE A 139 -4.65 -15.03 -7.25
N CYS A 140 -5.40 -15.45 -6.23
CA CYS A 140 -4.90 -15.56 -4.86
C CYS A 140 -3.98 -16.77 -4.76
N GLU A 141 -2.81 -16.59 -4.13
CA GLU A 141 -1.92 -17.70 -3.85
C GLU A 141 -2.41 -18.52 -2.65
N TYR A 142 -1.95 -19.76 -2.59
CA TYR A 142 -2.23 -20.62 -1.44
C TYR A 142 -1.43 -20.14 -0.23
N GLY A 143 -2.07 -20.09 0.94
CA GLY A 143 -1.42 -19.75 2.19
C GLY A 143 -2.17 -20.28 3.40
N SER A 144 -2.16 -19.52 4.50
CA SER A 144 -2.98 -19.83 5.67
C SER A 144 -4.47 -19.70 5.34
N PHE A 145 -5.32 -20.22 6.22
CA PHE A 145 -6.77 -20.01 6.12
C PHE A 145 -7.10 -18.51 6.02
N CYS A 146 -6.50 -17.70 6.89
CA CYS A 146 -6.74 -16.25 6.93
C CYS A 146 -6.23 -15.55 5.68
N SER A 147 -5.01 -15.83 5.22
CA SER A 147 -4.46 -15.16 4.03
C SER A 147 -5.27 -15.50 2.77
N THR A 148 -5.63 -16.78 2.61
CA THR A 148 -6.37 -17.27 1.45
C THR A 148 -7.77 -16.68 1.40
N ARG A 149 -8.46 -16.62 2.54
CA ARG A 149 -9.81 -16.08 2.62
C ARG A 149 -9.84 -14.56 2.54
N LEU A 150 -8.87 -13.87 3.14
CA LEU A 150 -8.75 -12.42 3.04
C LEU A 150 -8.55 -11.99 1.59
N CYS A 151 -7.61 -12.61 0.88
CA CYS A 151 -7.43 -12.37 -0.56
C CYS A 151 -8.72 -12.62 -1.35
N ALA A 152 -9.49 -13.65 -1.00
CA ALA A 152 -10.75 -13.95 -1.67
C ALA A 152 -11.82 -12.85 -1.43
N CYS A 153 -11.91 -12.28 -0.22
CA CYS A 153 -12.76 -11.13 0.08
C CYS A 153 -12.34 -9.92 -0.77
N ASP A 154 -11.04 -9.61 -0.81
CA ASP A 154 -10.50 -8.45 -1.52
C ASP A 154 -10.67 -8.56 -3.03
N ARG A 155 -10.41 -9.76 -3.58
CA ARG A 155 -10.68 -10.06 -4.99
C ARG A 155 -12.15 -9.84 -5.35
N MET A 156 -13.07 -10.26 -4.46
CA MET A 156 -14.50 -10.08 -4.70
C MET A 156 -14.88 -8.59 -4.70
N LEU A 157 -14.37 -7.82 -3.72
CA LEU A 157 -14.53 -6.37 -3.67
C LEU A 157 -14.03 -5.73 -4.97
N VAL A 158 -12.79 -5.99 -5.36
CA VAL A 158 -12.15 -5.37 -6.53
C VAL A 158 -12.91 -5.66 -7.82
N TYR A 159 -13.38 -6.90 -8.03
CA TYR A 159 -14.22 -7.22 -9.18
C TYR A 159 -15.60 -6.57 -9.11
N CYS A 160 -16.17 -6.40 -7.92
CA CYS A 160 -17.41 -5.66 -7.75
C CYS A 160 -17.23 -4.18 -8.10
N LEU A 161 -16.16 -3.54 -7.61
CA LEU A 161 -15.81 -2.15 -7.93
C LEU A 161 -15.60 -1.98 -9.44
N ARG A 162 -14.85 -2.89 -10.08
CA ARG A 162 -14.64 -2.87 -11.54
C ARG A 162 -15.95 -2.92 -12.33
N ARG A 163 -16.93 -3.70 -11.89
CA ARG A 163 -18.25 -3.79 -12.54
C ARG A 163 -19.10 -2.52 -12.34
N ASN A 164 -18.85 -1.74 -11.29
CA ASN A 164 -19.59 -0.52 -10.97
C ASN A 164 -18.85 0.76 -11.40
N LEU A 165 -17.74 0.66 -12.15
CA LEU A 165 -17.00 1.84 -12.63
C LEU A 165 -17.88 2.80 -13.45
N TRP A 166 -18.83 2.29 -14.23
CA TRP A 166 -19.73 3.09 -15.06
C TRP A 166 -20.77 3.87 -14.24
N SER A 167 -21.13 3.37 -13.06
CA SER A 167 -22.08 3.99 -12.13
C SER A 167 -21.40 4.66 -10.94
N TYR A 168 -20.07 4.81 -10.97
CA TYR A 168 -19.32 5.50 -9.93
C TYR A 168 -19.77 6.97 -9.87
N ASN A 169 -20.13 7.45 -8.68
CA ASN A 169 -20.61 8.79 -8.45
C ASN A 169 -19.61 9.58 -7.57
N PRO A 170 -18.90 10.58 -8.14
CA PRO A 170 -17.96 11.42 -7.39
C PRO A 170 -18.56 12.14 -6.18
N TYR A 171 -19.88 12.37 -6.17
CA TYR A 171 -20.58 12.98 -5.03
C TYR A 171 -20.44 12.16 -3.73
N TYR A 172 -20.30 10.84 -3.84
CA TYR A 172 -20.17 9.96 -2.68
C TYR A 172 -18.72 9.74 -2.21
N GLN A 173 -17.70 10.27 -2.90
CA GLN A 173 -16.29 9.95 -2.66
C GLN A 173 -15.76 10.33 -1.26
N TYR A 174 -16.33 11.38 -0.66
CA TYR A 174 -16.03 11.81 0.71
C TYR A 174 -17.34 12.00 1.47
N TYR A 175 -18.20 10.98 1.40
CA TYR A 175 -19.54 11.09 1.94
C TYR A 175 -19.49 11.01 3.48
N PRO A 176 -20.12 11.95 4.19
CA PRO A 176 -20.06 11.94 5.64
C PRO A 176 -20.92 10.84 6.24
N ASN A 177 -20.30 9.94 7.03
CA ASN A 177 -20.96 8.80 7.69
C ASN A 177 -22.14 9.17 8.61
N PHE A 178 -22.33 10.43 8.99
CA PHE A 178 -23.51 10.86 9.76
C PHE A 178 -24.75 11.08 8.90
N LEU A 179 -24.60 11.18 7.57
CA LEU A 179 -25.69 11.18 6.57
C LEU A 179 -26.03 9.76 6.09
N CYS A 180 -25.50 8.78 6.81
CA CYS A 180 -25.90 7.39 6.87
C CYS A 180 -26.65 7.20 8.21
#